data_AF-A0A9Q0CYH2-F1
#
_entry.id   AF-A0A9Q0CYH2-F1
#
_cell.length_a   1.000
_cell.length_b   1.000
_cell.length_c   1.000
_cell.angle_alpha   90.00
_cell.angle_beta   90.00
_cell.angle_gamma   90.00
#
_symmetry.space_group_name_H-M   'P 1'
#
loop_
_entity.id
_entity.type
_entity.pdbx_description
1 polymer ?
#
loop_
_entity_poly.entity_id
_entity_poly.type
_entity_poly.pdbx_seq_one_letter_code
_entity_poly.pdbx_strand_id
1 'polypeptide(L)'
;MTKELMSLRVLDSHFGAINEPSLSRDEAAQLYQGLFEQFDKDGDGMVDLEEFRMEMKEVTLAVAHGLGFVPVQMVVEEGSFLKRALKRELNIQAAGLSV
;
A
#
# COMPACT_ATOMS: atom_id res chain seq x y z
N MET A 1 -5.24 -17.32 6.45
CA MET A 1 -4.89 -15.90 6.66
C MET A 1 -3.60 -15.50 5.94
N THR A 2 -2.53 -16.30 5.94
CA THR A 2 -1.26 -16.01 5.22
C THR A 2 -1.40 -15.79 3.70
N LYS A 3 -2.39 -16.42 3.04
CA LYS A 3 -2.66 -16.21 1.60
C LYS A 3 -3.13 -14.80 1.24
N GLU A 4 -3.85 -14.13 2.13
CA GLU A 4 -4.41 -12.80 1.86
C GLU A 4 -3.31 -11.72 1.94
N LEU A 5 -2.36 -11.84 2.86
CA LEU A 5 -1.18 -10.97 2.91
C LEU A 5 -0.22 -11.18 1.74
N MET A 6 -0.19 -12.38 1.15
CA MET A 6 0.52 -12.61 -0.12
C MET A 6 -0.14 -11.86 -1.29
N SER A 7 -1.44 -11.52 -1.21
CA SER A 7 -2.14 -10.73 -2.23
C SER A 7 -1.76 -9.24 -2.20
N LEU A 8 -1.25 -8.74 -1.07
CA LEU A 8 -0.74 -7.37 -0.92
C LEU A 8 0.54 -7.11 -1.72
N ARG A 9 1.10 -8.14 -2.41
CA ARG A 9 2.18 -8.00 -3.37
C ARG A 9 3.36 -7.19 -2.82
N VAL A 10 3.64 -7.34 -1.51
CA VAL A 10 4.70 -6.61 -0.79
C VAL A 10 6.08 -6.79 -1.43
N LEU A 11 6.31 -7.94 -2.07
CA LEU A 11 7.54 -8.30 -2.79
C LEU A 11 7.45 -8.13 -4.30
N ASP A 12 6.30 -7.72 -4.83
CA ASP A 12 6.07 -7.68 -6.27
C ASP A 12 6.66 -6.37 -6.81
N SER A 13 7.93 -6.45 -7.23
CA SER A 13 8.72 -5.36 -7.84
C SER A 13 8.20 -4.88 -9.21
N HIS A 14 6.89 -4.93 -9.44
CA HIS A 14 6.25 -4.48 -10.67
C HIS A 14 6.04 -2.96 -10.74
N PHE A 15 6.58 -2.19 -9.79
CA PHE A 15 6.82 -0.76 -9.93
C PHE A 15 8.30 -0.51 -10.23
N GLY A 16 8.69 -0.84 -11.46
CA GLY A 16 9.85 -0.29 -12.17
C GLY A 16 11.17 -0.20 -11.37
N ALA A 17 12.01 -1.21 -11.58
CA ALA A 17 13.46 -1.20 -11.29
C ALA A 17 13.87 -1.40 -9.82
N ILE A 18 13.64 -2.61 -9.30
CA ILE A 18 14.63 -3.23 -8.42
C ILE A 18 14.73 -4.72 -8.79
N ASN A 19 15.80 -5.08 -9.50
CA ASN A 19 16.22 -6.47 -9.65
C ASN A 19 16.92 -6.87 -8.35
N GLU A 20 16.19 -7.44 -7.40
CA GLU A 20 16.76 -8.04 -6.18
C GLU A 20 16.21 -9.47 -6.03
N PRO A 21 16.97 -10.37 -5.38
CA PRO A 21 16.96 -11.80 -5.69
C PRO A 21 15.65 -12.46 -5.30
N SER A 22 15.34 -13.57 -5.98
CA SER A 22 14.26 -14.47 -5.60
C SER A 22 14.48 -14.96 -4.16
N LEU A 23 13.82 -14.32 -3.19
CA LEU A 23 13.78 -14.76 -1.81
C LEU A 23 13.35 -16.23 -1.77
N SER A 24 14.05 -17.06 -1.02
CA SER A 24 13.62 -18.44 -0.82
C SER A 24 12.25 -18.45 -0.12
N ARG A 25 11.51 -19.55 -0.29
CA ARG A 25 10.16 -19.70 0.32
C ARG A 25 10.21 -19.47 1.83
N ASP A 26 11.29 -19.88 2.49
CA ASP A 26 11.44 -19.78 3.94
C ASP A 26 11.77 -18.34 4.38
N GLU A 27 12.61 -17.63 3.62
CA GLU A 27 12.89 -16.21 3.86
C GLU A 27 11.65 -15.34 3.64
N ALA A 28 10.88 -15.62 2.58
CA ALA A 28 9.61 -14.94 2.35
C ALA A 28 8.62 -15.22 3.49
N ALA A 29 8.52 -16.46 3.96
CA ALA A 29 7.65 -16.81 5.08
C ALA A 29 8.04 -16.08 6.37
N GLN A 30 9.33 -15.97 6.68
CA GLN A 30 9.81 -15.22 7.85
C GLN A 30 9.51 -13.71 7.74
N LEU A 31 9.67 -13.13 6.55
CA LEU A 31 9.30 -11.73 6.28
C LEU A 31 7.80 -11.49 6.47
N TYR A 32 6.96 -12.36 5.90
CA TYR A 32 5.51 -12.25 6.06
C TYR A 32 5.07 -12.47 7.50
N GLN A 33 5.74 -13.36 8.23
CA GLN A 33 5.46 -13.59 9.65
C GLN A 33 5.82 -12.36 10.49
N GLY A 34 7.00 -11.78 10.30
CA GLY A 34 7.38 -10.56 11.00
C GLY A 34 6.51 -9.36 10.66
N LEU A 35 6.00 -9.28 9.42
CA LEU A 35 5.01 -8.27 9.03
C LEU A 35 3.65 -8.53 9.71
N PHE A 36 3.20 -9.79 9.76
CA PHE A 36 1.96 -10.16 10.42
C PHE A 36 1.97 -9.80 11.91
N GLU A 37 3.07 -10.11 12.61
CA GLU A 37 3.27 -9.78 14.02
C GLU A 37 3.26 -8.26 14.29
N GLN A 38 3.53 -7.42 13.29
CA GLN A 38 3.37 -5.98 13.43
C GLN A 38 1.92 -5.52 13.30
N PHE A 39 1.10 -6.26 12.56
CA PHE A 39 -0.31 -5.95 12.32
C PHE A 39 -1.21 -6.44 13.44
N ASP A 40 -0.99 -7.66 13.92
CA ASP A 40 -1.69 -8.27 15.03
C ASP A 40 -1.23 -7.62 16.35
N LYS A 41 -1.97 -6.61 16.83
CA LYS A 41 -1.59 -5.80 18.00
C LYS A 41 -2.04 -6.44 19.30
N ASP A 42 -3.15 -7.17 19.26
CA ASP A 42 -3.68 -7.83 20.43
C ASP A 42 -3.14 -9.27 20.62
N GLY A 43 -2.45 -9.81 19.61
CA GLY A 43 -1.78 -11.10 19.64
C GLY A 43 -2.74 -12.27 19.51
N ASP A 44 -3.94 -12.05 18.95
CA ASP A 44 -4.96 -13.09 18.79
C ASP A 44 -4.69 -14.05 17.62
N GLY A 45 -3.64 -13.78 16.83
CA GLY A 45 -3.23 -14.56 15.67
C GLY A 45 -4.05 -14.26 14.42
N MET A 46 -4.85 -13.20 14.43
CA MET A 46 -5.60 -12.65 13.31
C MET A 46 -5.21 -11.19 13.09
N VAL A 47 -5.68 -10.62 11.98
CA VAL A 47 -5.59 -9.18 11.74
C VAL A 47 -6.99 -8.73 11.42
N ASP A 48 -7.59 -7.98 12.33
CA ASP A 48 -8.92 -7.44 12.11
C ASP A 48 -8.90 -6.18 11.22
N LEU A 49 -10.08 -5.68 10.89
CA LEU A 49 -10.22 -4.51 10.02
C LEU A 49 -9.62 -3.24 10.66
N GLU A 50 -9.74 -3.10 11.98
CA GLU A 50 -9.28 -1.93 12.70
C GLU A 50 -7.76 -1.93 12.85
N GLU A 51 -7.17 -3.07 13.17
CA GLU A 51 -5.72 -3.30 13.18
C GLU A 51 -5.11 -3.03 11.81
N PHE A 52 -5.71 -3.59 10.76
CA PHE A 52 -5.28 -3.33 9.38
C PHE A 52 -5.35 -1.83 9.05
N ARG A 53 -6.44 -1.16 9.44
CA ARG A 53 -6.64 0.27 9.17
C ARG A 53 -5.63 1.14 9.91
N MET A 54 -5.34 0.82 11.17
CA MET A 54 -4.36 1.55 11.99
C MET A 54 -2.95 1.40 11.42
N GLU A 55 -2.51 0.18 11.14
CA GLU A 55 -1.16 -0.05 10.65
C GLU A 55 -0.97 0.46 9.22
N MET A 56 -1.98 0.31 8.35
CA MET A 56 -1.90 0.91 7.01
C MET A 56 -1.82 2.43 7.03
N LYS A 57 -2.44 3.08 8.02
CA LYS A 57 -2.30 4.52 8.20
C LYS A 57 -0.86 4.89 8.58
N GLU A 58 -0.25 4.18 9.53
CA GLU A 58 1.13 4.44 9.96
C GLU A 58 2.13 4.16 8.84
N VAL A 59 1.98 3.06 8.09
CA VAL A 59 2.79 2.76 6.91
C VAL A 59 2.66 3.87 5.87
N THR A 60 1.43 4.30 5.56
CA THR A 60 1.19 5.38 4.59
C THR A 60 1.83 6.70 5.05
N LEU A 61 1.75 7.01 6.34
CA LEU A 61 2.33 8.22 6.90
C LEU A 61 3.86 8.18 6.88
N ALA A 62 4.47 7.04 7.22
CA ALA A 62 5.91 6.84 7.14
C ALA A 62 6.43 7.00 5.70
N VAL A 63 5.71 6.45 4.71
CA VAL A 63 5.99 6.67 3.29
C VAL A 63 5.84 8.15 2.94
N ALA A 64 4.76 8.82 3.36
CA ALA A 64 4.54 10.24 3.10
C ALA A 64 5.67 11.12 3.70
N HIS A 65 6.16 10.79 4.89
CA HIS A 65 7.30 11.48 5.52
C HIS A 65 8.59 11.24 4.74
N GLY A 66 8.82 10.03 4.23
CA GLY A 66 10.01 9.68 3.44
C GLY A 66 10.04 10.31 2.05
N LEU A 67 8.87 10.61 1.46
CA LEU A 67 8.76 11.25 0.14
C LEU A 67 9.13 12.74 0.16
N GLY A 68 8.99 13.43 1.30
CA GLY A 68 9.30 14.85 1.44
C GLY A 68 8.58 15.72 0.38
N PHE A 69 9.34 16.52 -0.38
CA PHE A 69 8.85 17.36 -1.48
C PHE A 69 9.07 16.76 -2.87
N VAL A 70 9.40 15.46 -2.97
CA VAL A 70 9.68 14.83 -4.25
C VAL A 70 8.35 14.58 -4.98
N PRO A 71 8.23 14.96 -6.27
CA PRO A 71 7.03 14.69 -7.04
C PRO A 71 6.83 13.17 -7.16
N VAL A 72 5.65 12.70 -6.74
CA VAL A 72 5.27 11.29 -6.84
C VAL A 72 4.54 11.06 -8.15
N GLN A 73 5.06 10.16 -8.98
CA GLN A 73 4.37 9.66 -10.16
C GLN A 73 3.67 8.35 -9.81
N MET A 74 2.33 8.31 -9.94
CA MET A 74 1.53 7.11 -9.68
C MET A 74 0.97 6.53 -10.98
N VAL A 75 0.97 5.19 -11.10
CA VAL A 75 0.20 4.47 -12.13
C VAL A 75 -1.08 3.99 -11.47
N VAL A 76 -2.21 4.37 -12.07
CA VAL A 76 -3.53 4.10 -11.49
C VAL A 76 -4.33 3.26 -12.48
N GLU A 77 -4.86 2.13 -12.00
CA GLU A 77 -5.70 1.25 -12.79
C GLU A 77 -7.00 1.94 -13.26
N GLU A 78 -7.46 1.61 -14.46
CA GLU A 78 -8.72 2.14 -14.98
C GLU A 78 -9.93 1.65 -14.16
N GLY A 79 -10.88 2.55 -13.94
CA GLY A 79 -12.06 2.27 -13.11
C GLY A 79 -11.82 2.26 -11.60
N SER A 80 -10.56 2.29 -11.14
CA SER A 80 -10.24 2.38 -9.71
C SER A 80 -10.80 3.64 -9.05
N PHE A 81 -10.94 3.59 -7.73
CA PHE A 81 -11.42 4.72 -6.94
C PHE A 81 -10.57 5.98 -7.14
N LEU A 82 -9.24 5.86 -7.11
CA LEU A 82 -8.33 6.99 -7.29
C LEU A 82 -8.45 7.61 -8.69
N LYS A 83 -8.61 6.81 -9.75
CA LYS A 83 -8.81 7.33 -11.12
C LYS A 83 -10.12 8.11 -11.23
N ARG A 84 -11.18 7.64 -10.58
CA ARG A 84 -12.48 8.31 -10.55
C ARG A 84 -12.43 9.63 -9.77
N ALA A 85 -11.75 9.63 -8.61
CA ALA A 85 -11.53 10.84 -7.83
C ALA A 85 -10.75 11.90 -8.64
N LEU A 86 -9.66 11.49 -9.29
CA LEU A 86 -8.88 12.38 -10.16
C LEU A 86 -9.72 12.96 -11.30
N LYS A 87 -10.50 12.13 -12.01
CA LYS A 87 -11.41 12.59 -13.08
C LYS A 87 -12.41 13.63 -12.57
N ARG A 88 -12.96 13.42 -11.37
CA ARG A 88 -13.88 14.38 -10.73
C ARG A 88 -13.20 15.72 -10.45
N GLU A 89 -12.02 15.71 -9.83
CA GLU A 89 -11.27 16.93 -9.52
C GLU A 89 -10.88 17.70 -10.78
N LEU A 90 -10.39 17.00 -11.81
CA LEU A 90 -10.09 17.61 -13.11
C LEU A 90 -11.32 18.26 -13.75
N ASN A 91 -12.49 17.64 -13.64
CA ASN A 91 -13.74 18.21 -14.14
C ASN A 91 -14.17 19.46 -13.34
N ILE A 92 -13.95 19.48 -12.03
CA ILE A 92 -14.22 20.66 -11.19
C ILE A 92 -13.31 21.82 -11.58
N GLN A 93 -12.01 21.55 -11.77
CA GLN A 93 -11.03 22.53 -12.23
C GLN A 93 -11.35 23.07 -13.63
N ALA A 94 -11.75 22.18 -14.55
CA ALA A 94 -12.15 22.57 -15.91
C ALA A 94 -13.46 23.38 -15.95
N ALA A 95 -14.35 23.19 -14.97
CA ALA A 95 -15.58 23.94 -14.82
C ALA A 95 -15.39 25.34 -14.18
N GLY A 96 -14.17 25.72 -13.79
CA GLY A 96 -13.87 27.02 -13.19
C GLY A 96 -14.48 27.21 -11.79
N LEU A 97 -14.95 26.14 -11.15
CA LEU A 97 -15.44 26.14 -9.78
C LEU A 97 -14.23 25.91 -8.86
N SER A 98 -13.46 26.97 -8.60
CA SER A 98 -12.45 26.94 -7.55
C SER A 98 -13.14 26.81 -6.19
N VAL A 99 -12.77 25.79 -5.41
CA VAL A 99 -13.02 25.74 -3.96
C VAL A 99 -12.14 26.78 -3.27
#